data_AF-A0AAW6JXL4-F1
#
_entry.id   AF-A0AAW6JXL4-F1
#
_cell.length_a   1.000
_cell.length_b   1.000
_cell.length_c   1.000
_cell.angle_alpha   90.00
_cell.angle_beta   90.00
_cell.angle_gamma   90.00
#
_symmetry.space_group_name_H-M   'P 1'
#
loop_
_entity.id
_entity.type
_entity.pdbx_description
1 polymer ?
#
loop_
_entity_poly.entity_id
_entity_poly.type
_entity_poly.pdbx_seq_one_letter_code
_entity_poly.pdbx_strand_id
1 'polypeptide(L)' 'MRIIERRIGGVSQDLQVKINKLSVEDLENLGLALFDFTSKADLVTWLNNQNIADG' A
#
# COMPACT_ATOMS: atom_id res chain seq x y z
N MET A 1 -6.10 -5.24 -7.98
CA MET A 1 -5.53 -3.87 -7.87
C MET A 1 -6.44 -2.73 -8.30
N ARG A 2 -7.60 -2.96 -8.95
CA ARG A 2 -8.46 -1.87 -9.45
C ARG A 2 -8.95 -0.86 -8.39
N ILE A 3 -9.11 -1.27 -7.13
CA ILE A 3 -9.60 -0.35 -6.07
C ILE A 3 -8.52 0.64 -5.64
N ILE A 4 -7.29 0.16 -5.46
CA ILE A 4 -6.14 0.99 -5.11
C ILE A 4 -5.90 2.02 -6.22
N GLU A 5 -5.92 1.57 -7.47
CA GLU A 5 -5.74 2.46 -8.63
C GLU A 5 -6.85 3.51 -8.77
N ARG A 6 -8.09 3.21 -8.35
CA ARG A 6 -9.19 4.20 -8.33
C ARG A 6 -9.15 5.15 -7.14
N ARG A 7 -8.66 4.69 -5.98
CA ARG A 7 -8.59 5.51 -4.74
C ARG A 7 -7.44 6.50 -4.78
N ILE A 8 -6.28 6.07 -5.27
CA ILE A 8 -5.02 6.82 -5.16
C ILE A 8 -4.36 7.09 -6.52
N GLY A 9 -5.04 6.74 -7.61
CA GLY A 9 -4.55 6.93 -8.98
C GLY A 9 -3.64 5.80 -9.42
N GLY A 10 -3.03 5.95 -10.60
CA GLY A 10 -2.16 4.93 -11.19
C GLY A 10 -1.04 4.49 -10.23
N VAL A 11 -1.03 3.19 -9.90
CA VAL A 11 -0.01 2.60 -9.05
C VAL A 11 1.17 2.21 -9.94
N SER A 12 2.35 2.76 -9.66
CA SER A 12 3.57 2.41 -10.39
C SER A 12 3.96 0.94 -10.16
N GLN A 13 4.68 0.36 -11.12
CA GLN A 13 5.08 -1.05 -11.06
C GLN A 13 5.92 -1.40 -9.81
N ASP A 14 6.73 -0.46 -9.30
CA ASP A 14 7.45 -0.61 -8.01
C ASP A 14 6.50 -0.84 -6.83
N LEU A 15 5.45 -0.02 -6.71
CA LEU A 15 4.46 -0.13 -5.64
C LEU A 15 3.67 -1.43 -5.77
N GLN A 16 3.37 -1.89 -6.99
CA GLN A 16 2.74 -3.19 -7.20
C GLN A 16 3.61 -4.32 -6.68
N VAL A 17 4.93 -4.28 -6.91
CA VAL A 17 5.86 -5.29 -6.39
C VAL A 17 5.88 -5.27 -4.87
N LYS A 18 5.92 -4.08 -4.24
CA LYS A 18 5.87 -3.95 -2.78
C LYS A 18 4.58 -4.52 -2.20
N ILE A 19 3.43 -4.18 -2.79
CA ILE A 19 2.11 -4.69 -2.35
C ILE A 19 2.04 -6.21 -2.48
N ASN A 20 2.60 -6.80 -3.54
CA ASN A 20 2.62 -8.27 -3.71
C ASN A 20 3.55 -8.99 -2.73
N LYS A 21 4.50 -8.29 -2.12
CA LYS A 21 5.41 -8.84 -1.09
C LYS A 21 4.83 -8.78 0.32
N LEU A 22 3.72 -8.07 0.52
CA LEU A 22 3.06 -7.96 1.80
C LEU A 22 2.49 -9.31 2.25
N SER A 23 2.58 -9.58 3.55
CA SER A 23 1.93 -10.74 4.15
C SER A 23 0.41 -10.56 4.18
N VAL A 24 -0.32 -11.65 4.48
CA VAL A 24 -1.79 -11.59 4.60
C VAL A 24 -2.21 -10.56 5.67
N GLU A 25 -1.53 -10.53 6.82
CA GLU A 25 -1.78 -9.57 7.89
C GLU A 25 -1.57 -8.11 7.43
N ASP A 26 -0.51 -7.85 6.68
CA ASP A 26 -0.25 -6.53 6.11
C ASP A 26 -1.29 -6.13 5.07
N LEU A 27 -1.82 -7.07 4.28
CA LEU A 27 -2.90 -6.80 3.33
C LEU A 27 -4.19 -6.41 4.05
N GLU A 28 -4.49 -7.02 5.20
CA GLU A 28 -5.63 -6.63 6.04
C GLU A 28 -5.43 -5.21 6.61
N ASN A 29 -4.22 -4.93 7.14
CA ASN A 29 -3.85 -3.60 7.61
C ASN A 29 -3.88 -2.54 6.48
N LEU A 30 -3.44 -2.90 5.27
CA LEU A 30 -3.51 -2.05 4.08
C LEU A 30 -4.96 -1.73 3.74
N GLY A 31 -5.86 -2.72 3.86
CA GLY A 31 -7.30 -2.53 3.65
C GLY A 31 -7.88 -1.45 4.57
N LEU A 32 -7.50 -1.46 5.85
CA LEU A 32 -7.90 -0.45 6.83
C LEU A 32 -7.26 0.91 6.56
N ALA A 33 -5.94 0.95 6.32
CA ALA A 33 -5.21 2.18 6.03
C ALA A 33 -5.66 2.85 4.73
N LEU A 34 -6.08 2.06 3.73
CA LEU A 34 -6.66 2.54 2.47
C LEU A 34 -7.90 3.42 2.67
N PHE A 35 -8.63 3.31 3.78
CA PHE A 35 -9.75 4.20 4.10
C PHE A 35 -9.29 5.60 4.50
N ASP A 36 -8.09 5.72 5.07
CA ASP A 36 -7.49 6.98 5.51
C ASP A 36 -6.65 7.64 4.39
N PHE A 37 -6.22 6.87 3.39
CA PHE A 37 -5.39 7.39 2.30
C PHE A 37 -6.13 8.44 1.47
N THR A 38 -5.54 9.62 1.38
CA THR A 38 -6.04 10.74 0.59
C THR A 38 -5.26 10.89 -0.72
N SER A 39 -4.04 10.35 -0.78
CA SER A 39 -3.12 10.50 -1.90
C SER A 39 -2.17 9.32 -2.04
N LYS A 40 -1.59 9.15 -3.25
CA LYS A 40 -0.58 8.11 -3.51
C LYS A 40 0.61 8.17 -2.53
N ALA A 41 0.94 9.36 -2.02
CA ALA A 41 2.01 9.56 -1.06
C ALA A 41 1.75 8.86 0.28
N ASP A 42 0.49 8.75 0.70
CA ASP A 42 0.09 8.03 1.92
C ASP A 42 0.39 6.53 1.76
N LEU A 43 0.01 5.96 0.61
CA LEU A 43 0.33 4.56 0.27
C LEU A 43 1.83 4.29 0.21
N VAL A 44 2.61 5.19 -0.42
CA VAL A 44 4.07 5.05 -0.51
C VAL A 44 4.69 5.08 0.89
N THR A 45 4.27 6.02 1.73
CA THR A 45 4.74 6.15 3.11
C THR A 45 4.40 4.91 3.93
N TRP A 46 3.16 4.44 3.83
CA TRP A 46 2.71 3.23 4.52
C TRP A 46 3.51 2.00 4.09
N LEU A 47 3.69 1.78 2.78
CA LEU A 47 4.47 0.65 2.26
C LEU A 47 5.94 0.71 2.68
N ASN A 48 6.52 1.91 2.75
CA ASN A 48 7.89 2.07 3.25
C ASN A 48 7.98 1.78 4.75
N ASN A 49 6.97 2.17 5.54
CA ASN A 49 6.92 1.85 6.97
C ASN A 49 6.79 0.35 7.24
N GLN A 50 6.01 -0.39 6.43
CA GLN A 50 5.92 -1.84 6.57
C GLN A 50 7.26 -2.55 6.31
N ASN A 51 8.06 -2.03 5.37
CA ASN A 51 9.39 -2.57 5.08
C ASN A 51 10.44 -2.19 6.15
N ILE A 52 10.12 -1.27 7.08
CA ILE A 52 11.01 -0.90 8.21
C ILE A 52 10.71 -1.77 9.44
N ALA A 53 9.51 -2.36 9.54
CA ALA A 53 9.11 -3.21 10.67
C ALA A 53 9.70 -4.64 10.62
N ASP A 54 10.25 -5.05 9.48
CA ASP A 54 11.00 -6.31 9.29
C ASP A 54 12.52 -6.06 9.46
N GLY A 55 12.92 -5.58 10.64
CA GLY A 55 14.32 -5.24 10.98
C GLY A 55 14.62 -5.39 12.46
#